data_AF-V5RJL1-F1
#
_entry.id   AF-V5RJL1-F1
#
_cell.length_a   1.000
_cell.length_b   1.000
_cell.length_c   1.000
_cell.angle_alpha   90.00
_cell.angle_beta   90.00
_cell.angle_gamma   90.00
#
_symmetry.space_group_name_H-M   'P 1'
#
loop_
_entity.id
_entity.type
_entity.pdbx_description
1 polymer ?
#
loop_
_entity_poly.entity_id
_entity_poly.type
_entity_poly.pdbx_seq_one_letter_code
_entity_poly.pdbx_strand_id
1 'polypeptide(L)'
;MKKWLKIMFAMNFSVSLSGLISASTKVVDNEAQEFLKNGDIDLYSHYDFIKNKNPNVYIEENIKEIVEDNFQDYTIGKKILNSTEFIVENCSDYSVTLTFRDKDGYYCLGHPVTIKFDVFLYNYDRINNFIKLIEKTKMELVLPVLKKNEQDFNNLISKDVKEKFNKLANKRIFLNDEKNFFDYLVFDHSICITNNGSFLKADFLNSSIVKFNYKLNTDFLNDNTFKSEKIFKEEDPSKAFGKILSKYTGLDLNEKHYEKYFEIIGNTTTHIEIKLNENFFTGQILVIKLLKC
;
A
#
# COMPACT_ATOMS: atom_id res chain seq x y z
N MET A 1 7.10 10.61 -7.76
CA MET A 1 6.97 11.77 -6.86
C MET A 1 5.54 12.29 -6.70
N LYS A 2 4.76 12.54 -7.76
CA LYS A 2 3.36 13.05 -7.66
C LYS A 2 2.35 12.17 -6.91
N LYS A 3 2.55 10.85 -6.85
CA LYS A 3 1.70 9.91 -6.07
C LYS A 3 2.07 9.84 -4.57
N TRP A 4 3.32 10.09 -4.22
CA TRP A 4 3.81 10.01 -2.83
C TRP A 4 3.45 11.25 -2.02
N LEU A 5 3.47 12.44 -2.62
CA LEU A 5 3.09 13.69 -1.95
C LEU A 5 1.59 13.70 -1.52
N LYS A 6 0.71 13.22 -2.40
CA LYS A 6 -0.74 13.12 -2.18
C LYS A 6 -1.10 12.07 -1.11
N ILE A 7 -0.24 11.06 -0.90
CA ILE A 7 -0.32 10.08 0.20
C ILE A 7 0.20 10.67 1.52
N MET A 8 1.21 11.56 1.49
CA MET A 8 1.76 12.17 2.71
C MET A 8 0.82 13.21 3.35
N PHE A 9 0.09 13.99 2.55
CA PHE A 9 -0.94 14.91 3.08
C PHE A 9 -2.17 14.19 3.67
N ALA A 10 -2.58 13.05 3.09
CA ALA A 10 -3.71 12.27 3.60
C ALA A 10 -3.40 11.47 4.90
N MET A 11 -2.16 11.52 5.40
CA MET A 11 -1.66 10.72 6.54
C MET A 11 -1.13 11.55 7.72
N ASN A 12 -1.42 12.85 7.75
CA ASN A 12 -1.02 13.75 8.85
C ASN A 12 0.50 13.79 9.12
N PHE A 13 1.32 13.76 8.06
CA PHE A 13 2.69 14.26 8.18
C PHE A 13 2.65 15.79 8.10
N SER A 14 2.95 16.46 9.22
CA SER A 14 3.31 17.87 9.20
C SER A 14 4.63 18.02 8.45
N VAL A 15 4.54 18.22 7.13
CA VAL A 15 5.71 18.65 6.35
C VAL A 15 5.89 20.13 6.66
N SER A 16 6.62 20.45 7.73
CA SER A 16 7.21 21.77 7.84
C SER A 16 8.16 21.92 6.64
N LEU A 17 7.82 22.80 5.70
CA LEU A 17 8.74 23.20 4.64
C LEU A 17 9.83 24.07 5.27
N SER A 18 10.76 23.44 5.99
CA SER A 18 11.97 24.10 6.46
C SER A 18 12.97 24.10 5.30
N GLY A 19 12.97 25.17 4.51
CA GLY A 19 13.96 25.32 3.45
C GLY A 19 13.74 26.48 2.50
N LEU A 20 14.11 27.68 2.95
CA LEU A 20 14.74 28.74 2.14
C LEU A 20 14.14 28.98 0.75
N ILE A 21 13.11 29.82 0.67
CA ILE A 21 12.95 30.69 -0.51
C ILE A 21 14.08 31.71 -0.43
N SER A 22 15.13 31.44 -1.20
CA SER A 22 16.24 32.37 -1.42
C SER A 22 15.68 33.69 -1.94
N ALA A 23 15.95 34.76 -1.17
CA ALA A 23 15.70 36.13 -1.56
C ALA A 23 16.30 36.41 -2.95
N SER A 24 15.44 36.50 -3.96
CA SER A 24 15.77 37.21 -5.19
C SER A 24 15.07 38.56 -5.11
N THR A 25 15.89 39.59 -5.00
CA THR A 25 15.48 40.99 -5.02
C THR A 25 15.01 41.35 -6.43
N LYS A 26 13.70 41.56 -6.62
CA LYS A 26 13.16 42.59 -7.52
C LYS A 26 11.62 42.65 -7.55
N VAL A 27 11.15 43.88 -7.38
CA VAL A 27 9.80 44.43 -7.62
C VAL A 27 8.73 43.95 -6.63
N VAL A 28 7.86 44.91 -6.24
CA VAL A 28 6.76 44.79 -5.29
C VAL A 28 5.68 43.88 -5.89
N ASP A 29 5.99 42.60 -6.08
CA ASP A 29 5.02 41.57 -6.37
C ASP A 29 4.35 41.19 -5.05
N ASN A 30 3.04 41.26 -5.07
CA ASN A 30 2.21 41.09 -3.90
C ASN A 30 2.33 39.64 -3.38
N GLU A 31 2.94 39.44 -2.22
CA GLU A 31 3.18 38.11 -1.60
C GLU A 31 1.93 37.21 -1.59
N ALA A 32 0.73 37.79 -1.47
CA ALA A 32 -0.53 37.05 -1.52
C ALA A 32 -0.84 36.51 -2.92
N GLN A 33 -0.54 37.27 -3.98
CA GLN A 33 -0.64 36.78 -5.34
C GLN A 33 0.40 35.70 -5.63
N GLU A 34 1.62 35.86 -5.12
CA GLU A 34 2.70 34.88 -5.32
C GLU A 34 2.34 33.56 -4.64
N PHE A 35 1.85 33.60 -3.39
CA PHE A 35 1.36 32.42 -2.68
C PHE A 35 0.25 31.70 -3.46
N LEU A 36 -0.70 32.45 -4.02
CA LEU A 36 -1.79 31.90 -4.80
C LEU A 36 -1.29 31.27 -6.13
N LYS A 37 -0.43 31.96 -6.88
CA LYS A 37 0.00 31.54 -8.23
C LYS A 37 1.11 30.49 -8.24
N ASN A 38 2.03 30.58 -7.28
CA ASN A 38 3.25 29.77 -7.21
C ASN A 38 3.25 28.81 -6.01
N GLY A 39 2.29 28.92 -5.10
CA GLY A 39 2.09 27.93 -4.06
C GLY A 39 1.52 26.66 -4.67
N ASP A 40 2.25 25.55 -4.53
CA ASP A 40 1.75 24.20 -4.79
C ASP A 40 0.74 23.82 -3.69
N ILE A 41 -0.40 24.51 -3.65
CA ILE A 41 -1.48 24.28 -2.67
C ILE A 41 -2.47 23.31 -3.29
N ASP A 42 -2.47 22.09 -2.75
CA ASP A 42 -3.51 21.11 -2.97
C ASP A 42 -4.58 21.28 -1.87
N LEU A 43 -5.86 21.18 -2.21
CA LEU A 43 -6.96 21.24 -1.23
C LEU A 43 -7.31 19.83 -0.76
N TYR A 44 -7.51 19.63 0.55
CA TYR A 44 -7.87 18.34 1.13
C TYR A 44 -9.18 18.43 1.90
N SER A 45 -10.04 17.41 1.79
CA SER A 45 -11.28 17.33 2.58
C SER A 45 -11.67 15.90 2.89
N HIS A 46 -12.17 15.67 4.11
CA HIS A 46 -12.78 14.41 4.48
C HIS A 46 -14.14 14.25 3.80
N TYR A 47 -14.40 13.10 3.17
CA TYR A 47 -15.62 12.86 2.39
C TYR A 47 -16.34 11.58 2.81
N ASP A 48 -17.47 11.69 3.51
CA ASP A 48 -18.32 10.53 3.83
C ASP A 48 -19.11 10.04 2.61
N PHE A 49 -18.45 9.23 1.78
CA PHE A 49 -19.01 8.63 0.56
C PHE A 49 -20.21 7.69 0.78
N ILE A 50 -20.56 7.38 2.04
CA ILE A 50 -21.72 6.55 2.37
C ILE A 50 -22.98 7.40 2.48
N LYS A 51 -22.83 8.64 2.97
CA LYS A 51 -23.93 9.61 3.07
C LYS A 51 -24.03 10.46 1.81
N ASN A 52 -22.89 10.80 1.23
CA ASN A 52 -22.79 11.68 0.07
C ASN A 52 -22.62 10.83 -1.20
N LYS A 53 -23.42 11.10 -2.24
CA LYS A 53 -23.41 10.28 -3.46
C LYS A 53 -22.52 10.82 -4.56
N ASN A 54 -22.30 12.13 -4.63
CA ASN A 54 -21.51 12.75 -5.70
C ASN A 54 -20.38 13.62 -5.11
N PRO A 55 -19.12 13.26 -5.37
CA PRO A 55 -17.94 14.03 -4.96
C PRO A 55 -17.96 15.51 -5.38
N ASN A 56 -18.33 15.81 -6.63
CA ASN A 56 -18.32 17.19 -7.13
C ASN A 56 -19.42 18.04 -6.47
N VAL A 57 -20.60 17.47 -6.23
CA VAL A 57 -21.68 18.15 -5.49
C VAL A 57 -21.22 18.45 -4.07
N TYR A 58 -20.56 17.49 -3.41
CA TYR A 58 -19.99 17.72 -2.08
C TYR A 58 -18.94 18.84 -2.09
N ILE A 59 -18.04 18.86 -3.07
CA ILE A 59 -17.05 19.94 -3.20
C ILE A 59 -17.75 21.28 -3.36
N GLU A 60 -18.73 21.40 -4.25
CA GLU A 60 -19.46 22.65 -4.48
C GLU A 60 -20.18 23.16 -3.22
N GLU A 61 -20.86 22.26 -2.49
CA GLU A 61 -21.59 22.60 -1.27
C GLU A 61 -20.67 23.01 -0.11
N ASN A 62 -19.43 22.50 -0.08
CA ASN A 62 -18.50 22.65 1.05
C ASN A 62 -17.22 23.43 0.72
N ILE A 63 -17.09 23.98 -0.50
CA ILE A 63 -15.86 24.62 -0.98
C ILE A 63 -15.31 25.70 -0.06
N LYS A 64 -16.21 26.43 0.62
CA LYS A 64 -15.81 27.47 1.57
C LYS A 64 -15.08 26.91 2.77
N GLU A 65 -15.64 25.89 3.40
CA GLU A 65 -15.00 25.18 4.50
C GLU A 65 -13.68 24.55 4.04
N ILE A 66 -13.67 23.92 2.86
CA ILE A 66 -12.46 23.32 2.28
C ILE A 66 -11.34 24.36 2.10
N VAL A 67 -11.64 25.53 1.51
CA VAL A 67 -10.63 26.59 1.30
C VAL A 67 -10.16 27.14 2.64
N GLU A 68 -11.08 27.42 3.57
CA GLU A 68 -10.75 27.91 4.91
C GLU A 68 -9.82 26.95 5.64
N ASP A 69 -10.15 25.65 5.64
CA ASP A 69 -9.39 24.63 6.35
C ASP A 69 -7.98 24.43 5.82
N ASN A 70 -7.78 24.56 4.51
CA ASN A 70 -6.47 24.36 3.89
C ASN A 70 -5.61 25.64 3.93
N PHE A 71 -6.22 26.83 3.96
CA PHE A 71 -5.47 28.10 3.95
C PHE A 71 -5.12 28.58 5.35
N GLN A 72 -5.89 28.18 6.38
CA GLN A 72 -5.65 28.62 7.76
C GLN A 72 -4.33 28.13 8.35
N ASP A 73 -3.67 27.12 7.78
CA ASP A 73 -2.35 26.67 8.26
C ASP A 73 -1.21 27.63 7.88
N TYR A 74 -1.45 28.51 6.89
CA TYR A 74 -0.46 29.44 6.38
C TYR A 74 -0.71 30.86 6.88
N THR A 75 0.32 31.55 7.37
CA THR A 75 0.20 32.96 7.79
C THR A 75 -0.34 33.85 6.66
N ILE A 76 0.16 33.67 5.44
CA ILE A 76 -0.32 34.38 4.25
C ILE A 76 -1.72 33.91 3.82
N GLY A 77 -2.03 32.62 3.98
CA GLY A 77 -3.37 32.06 3.72
C GLY A 77 -4.43 32.70 4.63
N LYS A 78 -4.16 32.85 5.93
CA LYS A 78 -5.04 33.59 6.86
C LYS A 78 -5.29 35.03 6.42
N LYS A 79 -4.26 35.73 5.92
CA LYS A 79 -4.40 37.10 5.40
C LYS A 79 -5.31 37.12 4.17
N ILE A 80 -5.14 36.18 3.25
CA ILE A 80 -6.00 36.03 2.07
C ILE A 80 -7.46 35.78 2.50
N LEU A 81 -7.72 34.81 3.37
CA LEU A 81 -9.08 34.50 3.85
C LEU A 81 -9.78 35.72 4.47
N ASN A 82 -9.05 36.50 5.28
CA ASN A 82 -9.61 37.66 5.97
C ASN A 82 -9.90 38.82 5.02
N SER A 83 -9.02 39.10 4.05
CA SER A 83 -9.06 40.30 3.21
C SER A 83 -9.65 40.11 1.82
N THR A 84 -9.93 38.86 1.42
CA THR A 84 -10.49 38.54 0.10
C THR A 84 -11.81 37.78 0.22
N GLU A 85 -12.56 37.78 -0.86
CA GLU A 85 -13.66 36.87 -1.15
C GLU A 85 -13.33 36.06 -2.40
N PHE A 86 -14.00 34.93 -2.61
CA PHE A 86 -13.82 34.13 -3.81
C PHE A 86 -15.14 33.67 -4.41
N ILE A 87 -15.12 33.45 -5.72
CA ILE A 87 -16.23 32.92 -6.50
C ILE A 87 -15.78 31.61 -7.13
N VAL A 88 -16.65 30.60 -7.10
CA VAL A 88 -16.44 29.34 -7.81
C VAL A 88 -16.79 29.54 -9.28
N GLU A 89 -15.80 29.43 -10.16
CA GLU A 89 -15.99 29.54 -11.61
C GLU A 89 -16.37 28.17 -12.20
N ASN A 90 -15.76 27.10 -11.70
CA ASN A 90 -15.97 25.73 -12.18
C ASN A 90 -15.58 24.72 -11.09
N CYS A 91 -16.35 23.64 -10.97
CA CYS A 91 -16.01 22.45 -10.20
C CYS A 91 -16.21 21.21 -11.07
N SER A 92 -15.13 20.49 -11.36
CA SER A 92 -15.20 19.25 -12.14
C SER A 92 -13.99 18.36 -11.85
N ASP A 93 -14.22 17.05 -11.85
CA ASP A 93 -13.19 16.00 -11.74
C ASP A 93 -12.17 16.25 -10.63
N TYR A 94 -12.64 16.45 -9.39
CA TYR A 94 -11.79 16.73 -8.23
C TYR A 94 -10.92 17.98 -8.42
N SER A 95 -11.39 18.96 -9.19
CA SER A 95 -10.70 20.23 -9.36
C SER A 95 -11.67 21.39 -9.31
N VAL A 96 -11.21 22.49 -8.73
CA VAL A 96 -12.02 23.69 -8.55
C VAL A 96 -11.25 24.91 -9.03
N THR A 97 -11.91 25.75 -9.83
CA THR A 97 -11.36 27.03 -10.27
C THR A 97 -12.03 28.14 -9.48
N LEU A 98 -11.22 28.91 -8.75
CA LEU A 98 -11.67 29.98 -7.88
C LEU A 98 -11.11 31.32 -8.36
N THR A 99 -11.95 32.34 -8.39
CA THR A 99 -11.52 33.73 -8.59
C THR A 99 -11.54 34.46 -7.25
N PHE A 100 -10.38 34.80 -6.71
CA PHE A 100 -10.23 35.61 -5.50
C PHE A 100 -10.23 37.10 -5.85
N ARG A 101 -10.88 37.92 -5.02
CA ARG A 101 -10.94 39.39 -5.16
C ARG A 101 -10.83 40.03 -3.78
N ASP A 102 -10.26 41.22 -3.72
CA ASP A 102 -10.24 41.98 -2.48
C ASP A 102 -11.65 42.35 -2.04
N LYS A 103 -11.92 42.19 -0.74
CA LYS A 103 -13.13 42.74 -0.11
C LYS A 103 -13.07 44.27 -0.14
N ASP A 104 -14.23 44.90 -0.08
CA ASP A 104 -14.33 46.36 0.00
C ASP A 104 -13.48 46.93 1.14
N GLY A 105 -12.63 47.91 0.82
CA GLY A 105 -11.72 48.56 1.77
C GLY A 105 -10.42 47.79 2.08
N TYR A 106 -10.20 46.62 1.47
CA TYR A 106 -8.95 45.87 1.55
C TYR A 106 -8.13 45.99 0.25
N TYR A 107 -6.81 45.83 0.36
CA TYR A 107 -5.89 45.80 -0.77
C TYR A 107 -4.88 44.67 -0.57
N CYS A 108 -5.37 43.43 -0.54
CA CYS A 108 -4.57 42.24 -0.30
C CYS A 108 -4.02 41.66 -1.59
N LEU A 109 -4.77 41.66 -2.69
CA LEU A 109 -4.36 41.18 -4.01
C LEU A 109 -4.12 42.34 -4.99
N GLY A 110 -4.88 43.42 -4.89
CA GLY A 110 -4.88 44.58 -5.78
C GLY A 110 -5.64 44.37 -7.09
N HIS A 111 -5.71 43.13 -7.57
CA HIS A 111 -6.51 42.70 -8.73
C HIS A 111 -7.06 41.29 -8.52
N PRO A 112 -8.18 40.92 -9.19
CA PRO A 112 -8.68 39.56 -9.16
C PRO A 112 -7.63 38.53 -9.61
N VAL A 113 -7.56 37.39 -8.91
CA VAL A 113 -6.68 36.27 -9.27
C VAL A 113 -7.53 35.01 -9.42
N THR A 114 -7.46 34.38 -10.60
CA THR A 114 -8.14 33.11 -10.88
C THR A 114 -7.13 31.96 -10.89
N ILE A 115 -7.38 30.94 -10.06
CA ILE A 115 -6.52 29.75 -9.91
C ILE A 115 -7.35 28.48 -9.89
N LYS A 116 -6.76 27.42 -10.41
CA LYS A 116 -7.28 26.06 -10.34
C LYS A 116 -6.55 25.28 -9.26
N PHE A 117 -7.31 24.65 -8.36
CA PHE A 117 -6.81 23.73 -7.34
C PHE A 117 -7.21 22.31 -7.67
N ASP A 118 -6.31 21.35 -7.41
CA ASP A 118 -6.69 19.94 -7.25
C ASP A 118 -7.30 19.77 -5.84
N VAL A 119 -8.36 18.96 -5.74
CA VAL A 119 -9.08 18.66 -4.49
C VAL A 119 -8.95 17.18 -4.16
N PHE A 120 -8.38 16.84 -3.01
CA PHE A 120 -8.23 15.48 -2.48
C PHE A 120 -9.30 15.19 -1.45
N LEU A 121 -10.33 14.49 -1.91
CA LEU A 121 -11.34 13.89 -1.07
C LEU A 121 -10.88 12.52 -0.58
N TYR A 122 -10.90 12.32 0.73
CA TYR A 122 -10.50 11.06 1.35
C TYR A 122 -11.47 10.61 2.45
N ASN A 123 -11.56 9.31 2.69
CA ASN A 123 -12.19 8.76 3.88
C ASN A 123 -11.60 7.41 4.24
N TYR A 124 -10.92 7.37 5.38
CA TYR A 124 -10.24 6.20 5.92
C TYR A 124 -10.82 5.73 7.26
N ASP A 125 -11.98 6.25 7.68
CA ASP A 125 -12.59 5.98 8.99
C ASP A 125 -12.83 4.48 9.23
N ARG A 126 -13.04 3.73 8.13
CA ARG A 126 -13.33 2.30 8.16
C ARG A 126 -12.12 1.43 7.79
N ILE A 127 -10.89 1.96 7.83
CA ILE A 127 -9.67 1.20 7.52
C ILE A 127 -9.52 -0.03 8.43
N ASN A 128 -9.78 0.10 9.73
CA ASN A 128 -9.73 -1.02 10.67
C ASN A 128 -10.78 -2.10 10.34
N ASN A 129 -11.98 -1.69 9.91
CA ASN A 129 -13.02 -2.63 9.47
C ASN A 129 -12.66 -3.32 8.16
N PHE A 130 -11.93 -2.63 7.28
CA PHE A 130 -11.37 -3.20 6.07
C PHE A 130 -10.31 -4.26 6.39
N ILE A 131 -9.33 -3.96 7.25
CA ILE A 131 -8.27 -4.90 7.66
C ILE A 131 -8.88 -6.17 8.24
N LYS A 132 -9.81 -6.04 9.19
CA LYS A 132 -10.52 -7.19 9.79
C LYS A 132 -11.25 -8.03 8.74
N LEU A 133 -11.81 -7.40 7.70
CA LEU A 133 -12.44 -8.15 6.62
C LEU A 133 -11.42 -8.93 5.81
N ILE A 134 -10.28 -8.33 5.46
CA ILE A 134 -9.21 -9.02 4.73
C ILE A 134 -8.77 -10.27 5.52
N GLU A 135 -8.51 -10.12 6.82
CA GLU A 135 -8.13 -11.22 7.70
C GLU A 135 -9.21 -12.32 7.76
N LYS A 136 -10.49 -11.92 7.92
CA LYS A 136 -11.62 -12.87 7.92
C LYS A 136 -11.78 -13.60 6.58
N THR A 137 -11.50 -12.93 5.48
CA THR A 137 -11.60 -13.50 4.13
C THR A 137 -10.51 -14.53 3.86
N LYS A 138 -9.48 -14.62 4.72
CA LYS A 138 -8.36 -15.55 4.59
C LYS A 138 -7.72 -15.44 3.20
N MET A 139 -7.48 -14.21 2.74
CA MET A 139 -6.93 -13.96 1.42
C MET A 139 -5.56 -14.63 1.31
N GLU A 140 -5.45 -15.58 0.37
CA GLU A 140 -4.29 -16.43 0.18
C GLU A 140 -3.42 -15.88 -0.96
N LEU A 141 -2.13 -15.75 -0.69
CA LEU A 141 -1.08 -15.48 -1.65
C LEU A 141 -0.33 -16.78 -1.91
N VAL A 142 -0.47 -17.30 -3.12
CA VAL A 142 0.35 -18.38 -3.64
C VAL A 142 1.47 -17.75 -4.43
N LEU A 143 2.70 -17.88 -3.94
CA LEU A 143 3.85 -17.24 -4.55
C LEU A 143 4.95 -18.27 -4.81
N PRO A 144 5.72 -18.10 -5.89
CA PRO A 144 6.91 -18.91 -6.09
C PRO A 144 7.90 -18.68 -4.95
N VAL A 145 8.88 -19.56 -4.82
CA VAL A 145 9.97 -19.31 -3.88
C VAL A 145 10.66 -18.00 -4.27
N LEU A 146 10.66 -17.05 -3.34
CA LEU A 146 11.39 -15.81 -3.49
C LEU A 146 12.89 -16.09 -3.41
N LYS A 147 13.58 -16.08 -4.55
CA LYS A 147 15.03 -15.86 -4.52
C LYS A 147 15.25 -14.42 -4.05
N LYS A 148 16.27 -14.19 -3.20
CA LYS A 148 16.58 -12.94 -2.47
C LYS A 148 16.61 -11.61 -3.27
N ASN A 149 16.40 -11.60 -4.59
CA ASN A 149 16.64 -10.45 -5.48
C ASN A 149 15.45 -10.05 -6.38
N GLU A 150 14.23 -10.53 -6.16
CA GLU A 150 13.12 -10.18 -7.07
C GLU A 150 12.54 -8.79 -6.76
N GLN A 151 12.88 -7.81 -7.59
CA GLN A 151 12.40 -6.42 -7.53
C GLN A 151 10.90 -6.27 -7.82
N ASP A 152 10.20 -7.34 -8.19
CA ASP A 152 8.83 -7.29 -8.70
C ASP A 152 7.87 -8.25 -7.97
N PHE A 153 7.99 -8.32 -6.64
CA PHE A 153 7.09 -9.10 -5.77
C PHE A 153 5.60 -8.86 -6.10
N ASN A 154 5.23 -7.60 -6.36
CA ASN A 154 3.87 -7.23 -6.74
C ASN A 154 3.41 -7.86 -8.05
N ASN A 155 4.31 -8.17 -9.01
CA ASN A 155 3.94 -8.78 -10.29
C ASN A 155 3.65 -10.28 -10.16
N LEU A 156 4.16 -10.93 -9.11
CA LEU A 156 3.91 -12.35 -8.83
C LEU A 156 2.52 -12.60 -8.24
N ILE A 157 1.90 -11.57 -7.67
CA ILE A 157 0.58 -11.68 -7.06
C ILE A 157 -0.48 -11.74 -8.15
N SER A 158 -1.33 -12.76 -8.08
CA SER A 158 -2.37 -12.98 -9.09
C SER A 158 -3.33 -11.79 -9.21
N LYS A 159 -3.77 -11.54 -10.45
CA LYS A 159 -4.73 -10.48 -10.75
C LYS A 159 -6.01 -10.61 -9.92
N ASP A 160 -6.50 -11.82 -9.72
CA ASP A 160 -7.72 -12.11 -8.94
C ASP A 160 -7.60 -11.66 -7.48
N VAL A 161 -6.42 -11.85 -6.86
CA VAL A 161 -6.16 -11.37 -5.49
C VAL A 161 -6.19 -9.85 -5.45
N LYS A 162 -5.49 -9.19 -6.39
CA LYS A 162 -5.46 -7.72 -6.47
C LYS A 162 -6.87 -7.14 -6.66
N GLU A 163 -7.63 -7.69 -7.60
CA GLU A 163 -9.01 -7.28 -7.85
C GLU A 163 -9.92 -7.48 -6.64
N LYS A 164 -9.79 -8.62 -5.95
CA LYS A 164 -10.56 -8.90 -4.74
C LYS A 164 -10.20 -7.92 -3.62
N PHE A 165 -8.92 -7.63 -3.41
CA PHE A 165 -8.47 -6.64 -2.43
C PHE A 165 -9.03 -5.25 -2.76
N ASN A 166 -8.85 -4.78 -3.99
CA ASN A 166 -9.34 -3.50 -4.49
C ASN A 166 -10.85 -3.36 -4.31
N LYS A 167 -11.63 -4.40 -4.66
CA LYS A 167 -13.08 -4.43 -4.46
C LYS A 167 -13.48 -4.32 -2.99
N LEU A 168 -12.69 -4.89 -2.07
CA LEU A 168 -12.96 -4.81 -0.64
C LEU A 168 -12.59 -3.43 -0.06
N ALA A 169 -11.51 -2.83 -0.56
CA ALA A 169 -11.04 -1.50 -0.19
C ALA A 169 -12.04 -0.42 -0.65
N ASN A 170 -12.43 -0.43 -1.93
CA ASN A 170 -13.38 0.52 -2.54
C ASN A 170 -14.76 0.57 -1.85
N LYS A 171 -15.11 -0.46 -1.08
CA LYS A 171 -16.38 -0.50 -0.31
C LYS A 171 -16.29 0.21 1.05
N ARG A 172 -15.09 0.59 1.48
CA ARG A 172 -14.81 1.03 2.86
C ARG A 172 -13.92 2.26 2.94
N ILE A 173 -13.14 2.50 1.91
CA ILE A 173 -12.09 3.50 1.84
C ILE A 173 -12.37 4.31 0.58
N PHE A 174 -12.16 5.62 0.66
CA PHE A 174 -12.31 6.53 -0.46
C PHE A 174 -11.06 7.40 -0.61
N LEU A 175 -10.62 7.61 -1.85
CA LEU A 175 -9.58 8.56 -2.24
C LEU A 175 -9.78 8.90 -3.73
N ASN A 176 -10.28 10.08 -4.08
CA ASN A 176 -10.42 10.59 -5.47
C ASN A 176 -10.66 9.53 -6.57
N ASP A 177 -11.73 8.74 -6.48
CA ASP A 177 -12.03 7.64 -7.42
C ASP A 177 -10.92 6.60 -7.65
N GLU A 178 -9.92 6.53 -6.79
CA GLU A 178 -8.89 5.49 -6.81
C GLU A 178 -9.56 4.11 -6.69
N LYS A 179 -9.11 3.18 -7.52
CA LYS A 179 -9.63 1.80 -7.59
C LYS A 179 -8.54 0.77 -7.32
N ASN A 180 -7.28 1.14 -7.39
CA ASN A 180 -6.11 0.29 -7.31
C ASN A 180 -5.40 0.42 -5.96
N PHE A 181 -6.16 0.32 -4.86
CA PHE A 181 -5.63 0.36 -3.50
C PHE A 181 -4.55 -0.70 -3.21
N PHE A 182 -4.52 -1.81 -3.95
CA PHE A 182 -3.48 -2.83 -3.83
C PHE A 182 -2.08 -2.27 -4.08
N ASP A 183 -1.94 -1.28 -4.96
CA ASP A 183 -0.64 -0.68 -5.30
C ASP A 183 -0.03 0.12 -4.14
N TYR A 184 -0.81 0.38 -3.09
CA TYR A 184 -0.39 1.05 -1.86
C TYR A 184 0.12 0.08 -0.80
N LEU A 185 0.13 -1.23 -1.07
CA LEU A 185 0.71 -2.23 -0.18
C LEU A 185 2.23 -2.25 -0.33
N VAL A 186 2.91 -2.17 0.79
CA VAL A 186 4.36 -2.37 0.90
C VAL A 186 4.59 -3.64 1.68
N PHE A 187 4.98 -4.72 0.99
CA PHE A 187 5.19 -6.02 1.62
C PHE A 187 6.48 -6.05 2.43
N ASP A 188 6.37 -6.55 3.66
CA ASP A 188 7.51 -7.06 4.41
C ASP A 188 7.85 -8.45 3.83
N HIS A 189 9.02 -8.56 3.20
CA HIS A 189 9.47 -9.80 2.57
C HIS A 189 9.81 -10.90 3.58
N SER A 190 9.76 -10.62 4.89
CA SER A 190 9.89 -11.64 5.93
C SER A 190 8.60 -12.46 6.07
N ILE A 191 8.69 -13.75 5.74
CA ILE A 191 7.58 -14.69 5.94
C ILE A 191 7.47 -14.97 7.45
N CYS A 192 6.32 -14.64 8.03
CA CYS A 192 6.02 -14.95 9.42
C CYS A 192 5.42 -16.36 9.51
N ILE A 193 6.14 -17.28 10.16
CA ILE A 193 5.73 -18.68 10.33
C ILE A 193 5.15 -18.87 11.72
N THR A 194 3.95 -19.44 11.80
CA THR A 194 3.29 -19.81 13.06
C THR A 194 2.87 -21.27 13.04
N ASN A 195 2.44 -21.80 14.19
CA ASN A 195 1.87 -23.15 14.26
C ASN A 195 0.61 -23.33 13.39
N ASN A 196 -0.07 -22.23 13.04
CA ASN A 196 -1.32 -22.24 12.29
C ASN A 196 -1.13 -21.90 10.80
N GLY A 197 0.12 -21.86 10.33
CA GLY A 197 0.48 -21.54 8.95
C GLY A 197 1.40 -20.32 8.81
N SER A 198 1.65 -19.93 7.57
CA SER A 198 2.47 -18.78 7.21
C SER A 198 1.62 -17.58 6.80
N PHE A 199 2.10 -16.39 7.14
CA PHE A 199 1.53 -15.14 6.66
C PHE A 199 2.60 -14.14 6.25
N LEU A 200 2.22 -13.28 5.32
CA LEU A 200 2.99 -12.09 4.94
C LEU A 200 2.30 -10.86 5.50
N LYS A 201 3.11 -9.92 5.96
CA LYS A 201 2.64 -8.60 6.37
C LYS A 201 2.86 -7.63 5.23
N ALA A 202 1.94 -6.68 5.11
CA ALA A 202 2.14 -5.50 4.29
C ALA A 202 1.69 -4.28 5.06
N ASP A 203 2.49 -3.22 4.99
CA ASP A 203 2.06 -1.90 5.40
C ASP A 203 1.09 -1.36 4.34
N PHE A 204 0.00 -0.80 4.83
CA PHE A 204 -1.05 -0.22 4.01
C PHE A 204 -1.36 1.18 4.53
N LEU A 205 -1.31 2.15 3.62
CA LEU A 205 -1.70 3.53 3.88
C LEU A 205 -1.13 4.11 5.21
N ASN A 206 0.21 4.08 5.38
CA ASN A 206 0.97 4.43 6.60
C ASN A 206 0.36 3.88 7.90
N SER A 207 0.91 2.77 8.39
CA SER A 207 0.74 2.18 9.74
C SER A 207 -0.39 1.18 9.97
N SER A 208 -1.24 0.92 8.97
CA SER A 208 -2.13 -0.23 9.02
C SER A 208 -1.44 -1.48 8.51
N ILE A 209 -1.32 -2.51 9.36
CA ILE A 209 -0.75 -3.80 8.96
C ILE A 209 -1.87 -4.69 8.42
N VAL A 210 -1.72 -5.12 7.16
CA VAL A 210 -2.57 -6.16 6.57
C VAL A 210 -1.80 -7.48 6.56
N LYS A 211 -2.49 -8.56 6.95
CA LYS A 211 -1.94 -9.92 6.91
C LYS A 211 -2.59 -10.72 5.80
N PHE A 212 -1.75 -11.38 5.02
CA PHE A 212 -2.17 -12.29 3.98
C PHE A 212 -1.72 -13.70 4.33
N ASN A 213 -2.60 -14.69 4.18
CA ASN A 213 -2.18 -16.07 4.27
C ASN A 213 -1.21 -16.34 3.13
N TYR A 214 -0.13 -17.04 3.42
CA TYR A 214 0.94 -17.28 2.47
C TYR A 214 1.13 -18.78 2.28
N LYS A 215 1.20 -19.22 1.02
CA LYS A 215 1.64 -20.56 0.66
C LYS A 215 2.73 -20.49 -0.41
N LEU A 216 3.73 -21.33 -0.22
CA LEU A 216 4.77 -21.57 -1.21
C LEU A 216 4.20 -22.44 -2.33
N ASN A 217 4.28 -21.90 -3.54
CA ASN A 217 4.03 -22.69 -4.73
C ASN A 217 5.09 -23.80 -4.83
N THR A 218 4.63 -25.03 -4.99
CA THR A 218 5.45 -26.23 -5.11
C THR A 218 5.99 -26.50 -6.52
N ASP A 219 5.81 -25.61 -7.48
CA ASP A 219 6.32 -25.78 -8.85
C ASP A 219 7.85 -25.97 -8.92
N PHE A 220 8.61 -25.45 -7.94
CA PHE A 220 10.05 -25.69 -7.84
C PHE A 220 10.41 -27.17 -7.65
N LEU A 221 9.48 -27.99 -7.16
CA LEU A 221 9.68 -29.45 -7.03
C LEU A 221 9.76 -30.14 -8.39
N ASN A 222 9.21 -29.51 -9.43
CA ASN A 222 9.29 -30.01 -10.79
C ASN A 222 10.62 -29.65 -11.49
N ASP A 223 11.41 -28.75 -10.91
CA ASP A 223 12.73 -28.33 -11.42
C ASP A 223 13.71 -29.52 -11.43
N ASN A 224 14.44 -29.67 -12.53
CA ASN A 224 15.46 -30.71 -12.67
C ASN A 224 16.57 -30.58 -11.62
N THR A 225 16.84 -29.37 -11.14
CA THR A 225 17.79 -29.08 -10.07
C THR A 225 17.34 -29.73 -8.76
N PHE A 226 16.07 -29.54 -8.38
CA PHE A 226 15.50 -30.16 -7.18
C PHE A 226 15.45 -31.69 -7.33
N LYS A 227 15.03 -32.20 -8.48
CA LYS A 227 14.98 -33.65 -8.77
C LYS A 227 16.35 -34.33 -8.73
N SER A 228 17.43 -33.57 -8.86
CA SER A 228 18.81 -34.08 -8.77
C SER A 228 19.31 -34.23 -7.33
N GLU A 229 18.61 -33.63 -6.35
CA GLU A 229 18.93 -33.76 -4.93
C GLU A 229 18.77 -35.20 -4.46
N LYS A 230 19.67 -35.62 -3.58
CA LYS A 230 19.76 -36.98 -3.09
C LYS A 230 20.02 -36.95 -1.59
N ILE A 231 19.43 -37.90 -0.88
CA ILE A 231 19.68 -38.09 0.55
C ILE A 231 20.61 -39.29 0.71
N PHE A 232 21.72 -39.10 1.42
CA PHE A 232 22.62 -40.20 1.79
C PHE A 232 21.97 -41.05 2.87
N LYS A 233 22.05 -42.37 2.76
CA LYS A 233 21.41 -43.30 3.71
C LYS A 233 21.88 -43.16 5.15
N GLU A 234 23.09 -42.63 5.35
CA GLU A 234 23.69 -42.44 6.67
C GLU A 234 23.22 -41.15 7.35
N GLU A 235 22.58 -40.24 6.61
CA GLU A 235 22.03 -38.98 7.14
C GLU A 235 20.60 -39.21 7.64
N ASP A 236 20.21 -38.54 8.74
CA ASP A 236 18.81 -38.49 9.17
C ASP A 236 17.96 -37.89 8.04
N PRO A 237 17.00 -38.64 7.47
CA PRO A 237 16.13 -38.19 6.39
C PRO A 237 15.45 -36.84 6.64
N SER A 238 15.02 -36.59 7.88
CA SER A 238 14.30 -35.37 8.23
C SER A 238 15.25 -34.18 8.19
N LYS A 239 16.46 -34.35 8.72
CA LYS A 239 17.50 -33.33 8.70
C LYS A 239 18.01 -33.04 7.29
N ALA A 240 18.24 -34.09 6.50
CA ALA A 240 18.69 -33.98 5.12
C ALA A 240 17.64 -33.24 4.26
N PHE A 241 16.38 -33.66 4.34
CA PHE A 241 15.31 -33.01 3.59
C PHE A 241 15.06 -31.58 4.08
N GLY A 242 15.15 -31.33 5.40
CA GLY A 242 15.07 -29.99 5.96
C GLY A 242 16.08 -29.02 5.35
N LYS A 243 17.35 -29.44 5.19
CA LYS A 243 18.37 -28.62 4.51
C LYS A 243 18.04 -28.36 3.04
N ILE A 244 17.57 -29.38 2.32
CA ILE A 244 17.13 -29.23 0.92
C ILE A 244 15.99 -28.22 0.86
N LEU A 245 14.95 -28.40 1.68
CA LEU A 245 13.79 -27.52 1.69
C LEU A 245 14.20 -26.08 2.01
N SER A 246 15.03 -25.84 3.03
CA SER A 246 15.57 -24.50 3.34
C SER A 246 16.33 -23.89 2.18
N LYS A 247 17.18 -24.66 1.50
CA LYS A 247 17.97 -24.21 0.33
C LYS A 247 17.05 -23.73 -0.79
N TYR A 248 15.97 -24.46 -1.06
CA TYR A 248 15.07 -24.17 -2.19
C TYR A 248 13.91 -23.26 -1.86
N THR A 249 13.63 -22.97 -0.58
CA THR A 249 12.47 -22.14 -0.17
C THR A 249 12.86 -20.87 0.58
N GLY A 250 14.12 -20.76 1.04
CA GLY A 250 14.57 -19.66 1.89
C GLY A 250 13.96 -19.67 3.29
N LEU A 251 13.19 -20.70 3.66
CA LEU A 251 12.65 -20.87 5.00
C LEU A 251 13.81 -21.16 5.97
N ASP A 252 13.83 -20.42 7.09
CA ASP A 252 14.72 -20.69 8.20
C ASP A 252 14.18 -21.89 9.02
N LEU A 253 14.52 -23.10 8.57
CA LEU A 253 14.09 -24.33 9.21
C LEU A 253 15.10 -24.71 10.29
N ASN A 254 14.85 -24.24 11.50
CA ASN A 254 15.59 -24.70 12.68
C ASN A 254 15.38 -26.21 12.88
N GLU A 255 16.47 -26.95 13.16
CA GLU A 255 16.50 -28.42 13.25
C GLU A 255 15.48 -29.05 14.22
N LYS A 256 14.85 -28.25 15.09
CA LYS A 256 13.88 -28.69 16.09
C LYS A 256 12.44 -28.79 15.59
N HIS A 257 12.12 -28.33 14.38
CA HIS A 257 10.72 -28.13 13.94
C HIS A 257 10.40 -28.57 12.51
N TYR A 258 11.14 -29.52 11.94
CA TYR A 258 10.88 -30.02 10.58
C TYR A 258 9.48 -30.61 10.40
N GLU A 259 8.95 -31.24 11.45
CA GLU A 259 7.64 -31.86 11.51
C GLU A 259 6.48 -30.88 11.25
N LYS A 260 6.72 -29.57 11.40
CA LYS A 260 5.72 -28.55 11.07
C LYS A 260 5.53 -28.37 9.57
N TYR A 261 6.56 -28.66 8.78
CA TYR A 261 6.60 -28.34 7.35
C TYR A 261 6.37 -29.56 6.47
N PHE A 262 6.74 -30.75 6.95
CA PHE A 262 6.56 -32.00 6.23
C PHE A 262 6.52 -33.20 7.17
N GLU A 263 6.02 -34.32 6.65
CA GLU A 263 5.99 -35.62 7.29
C GLU A 263 6.65 -36.65 6.36
N ILE A 264 7.48 -37.54 6.91
CA ILE A 264 7.98 -38.70 6.16
C ILE A 264 6.96 -39.82 6.30
N ILE A 265 6.27 -40.12 5.21
CA ILE A 265 5.18 -41.12 5.17
C ILE A 265 5.65 -42.49 4.67
N GLY A 266 6.82 -42.55 4.03
CA GLY A 266 7.41 -43.78 3.52
C GLY A 266 8.93 -43.70 3.46
N ASN A 267 9.61 -44.78 3.85
CA ASN A 267 11.05 -44.91 3.75
C ASN A 267 11.40 -46.33 3.28
N THR A 268 11.97 -46.43 2.08
CA THR A 268 12.36 -47.70 1.48
C THR A 268 13.87 -47.77 1.27
N THR A 269 14.37 -48.87 0.69
CA THR A 269 15.80 -49.00 0.38
C THR A 269 16.27 -48.11 -0.77
N THR A 270 15.36 -47.51 -1.55
CA THR A 270 15.69 -46.75 -2.77
C THR A 270 15.15 -45.33 -2.78
N HIS A 271 14.14 -45.02 -1.97
CA HIS A 271 13.52 -43.70 -1.94
C HIS A 271 12.84 -43.40 -0.60
N ILE A 272 12.56 -42.12 -0.39
CA ILE A 272 11.77 -41.57 0.72
C ILE A 272 10.55 -40.86 0.14
N GLU A 273 9.39 -41.10 0.73
CA GLU A 273 8.14 -40.41 0.44
C GLU A 273 7.86 -39.36 1.51
N ILE A 274 7.64 -38.12 1.08
CA ILE A 274 7.52 -36.96 1.95
C ILE A 274 6.21 -36.25 1.63
N LYS A 275 5.39 -36.04 2.66
CA LYS A 275 4.18 -35.24 2.57
C LYS A 275 4.45 -33.82 3.04
N LEU A 276 4.24 -32.82 2.19
CA LEU A 276 4.36 -31.41 2.59
C LEU A 276 3.09 -30.95 3.31
N ASN A 277 3.24 -30.06 4.29
CA ASN A 277 2.12 -29.50 5.03
C ASN A 277 1.39 -28.44 4.20
N GLU A 278 0.11 -28.69 3.92
CA GLU A 278 -0.76 -27.82 3.11
C GLU A 278 -0.99 -26.43 3.70
N ASN A 279 -0.70 -26.22 4.98
CA ASN A 279 -0.71 -24.89 5.60
C ASN A 279 0.42 -23.98 5.10
N PHE A 280 1.46 -24.57 4.48
CA PHE A 280 2.65 -23.87 4.01
C PHE A 280 2.90 -24.04 2.50
N PHE A 281 2.38 -25.11 1.89
CA PHE A 281 2.69 -25.49 0.51
C PHE A 281 1.42 -25.80 -0.30
N THR A 282 1.45 -25.57 -1.61
CA THR A 282 0.34 -25.92 -2.53
C THR A 282 0.30 -27.39 -2.96
N GLY A 283 1.42 -28.12 -2.82
CA GLY A 283 1.57 -29.52 -3.24
C GLY A 283 1.67 -30.45 -2.04
N GLN A 284 1.34 -31.73 -2.24
CA GLN A 284 1.11 -32.68 -1.14
C GLN A 284 2.22 -33.74 -0.98
N ILE A 285 2.70 -34.41 -2.02
CA ILE A 285 3.58 -35.59 -1.87
C ILE A 285 4.79 -35.51 -2.80
N LEU A 286 5.95 -35.89 -2.27
CA LEU A 286 7.26 -35.91 -2.91
C LEU A 286 7.92 -37.28 -2.78
N VAL A 287 8.68 -37.67 -3.80
CA VAL A 287 9.49 -38.89 -3.79
C VAL A 287 10.95 -38.53 -4.08
N ILE A 288 11.84 -38.79 -3.12
CA ILE A 288 13.28 -38.46 -3.22
C ILE A 288 14.10 -39.74 -3.23
N LYS A 289 15.07 -39.84 -4.14
CA LYS A 289 15.94 -41.03 -4.25
C LYS A 289 17.01 -41.06 -3.16
N LEU A 290 17.28 -42.25 -2.64
CA LEU A 290 18.37 -42.52 -1.71
C LEU A 290 19.64 -42.93 -2.45
N LEU A 291 20.78 -42.39 -2.03
CA LEU A 291 22.10 -42.88 -2.43
C LEU A 291 22.60 -43.93 -1.43
N LYS A 292 23.00 -45.10 -1.95
CA LYS A 292 23.96 -45.95 -1.25
C LYS A 292 25.34 -45.33 -1.45
N CYS A 293 26.07 -45.10 -0.36
CA CYS A 293 27.51 -44.94 -0.41
C CYS A 293 28.13 -46.25 -0.94
#